data_AF-M8CUV9-F1
#
_entry.id   AF-M8CUV9-F1
#
_cell.length_a   1.000
_cell.length_b   1.000
_cell.length_c   1.000
_cell.angle_alpha   90.00
_cell.angle_beta   90.00
_cell.angle_gamma   90.00
#
_symmetry.space_group_name_H-M   'P 1'
#
loop_
_entity.id
_entity.type
_entity.pdbx_description
1 polymer ?
#
loop_
_entity_poly.entity_id
_entity_poly.type
_entity_poly.pdbx_seq_one_letter_code
_entity_poly.pdbx_strand_id
1 'polypeptide(L)'
;MVVLERRIYKKIEYYLYHYHQIRREVEQEKQDIIEAGGRDIVEWGGGVSYHSDPTASKAVKLARPDLIEKEKWLKVIEDTIQHFQGTEKGRLLQKKYFDQLGERHICQELHIERATYYNWRNEIVLYTALLAVQEGLIKV
;
A
#
# COMPACT_ATOMS: atom_id res chain seq x y z
N MET A 1 -3.88 23.77 -8.61
CA MET A 1 -4.81 22.71 -8.99
C MET A 1 -3.99 21.60 -9.62
N VAL A 2 -3.82 20.46 -8.95
CA VAL A 2 -3.07 19.32 -9.50
C VAL A 2 -3.99 18.56 -10.45
N VAL A 3 -3.56 18.36 -11.70
CA VAL A 3 -4.33 17.65 -12.74
C VAL A 3 -3.99 16.17 -12.65
N LEU A 4 -4.50 15.50 -11.61
CA LEU A 4 -4.45 14.04 -11.53
C LEU A 4 -5.81 13.49 -11.97
N GLU A 5 -5.83 12.38 -12.72
CA GLU A 5 -7.10 11.73 -13.04
C GLU A 5 -7.81 11.32 -11.74
N ARG A 6 -9.11 11.61 -11.64
CA ARG A 6 -9.90 11.36 -10.41
C ARG A 6 -9.81 9.90 -9.94
N ARG A 7 -9.73 8.95 -10.87
CA ARG A 7 -9.58 7.52 -10.55
C ARG A 7 -8.25 7.22 -9.87
N ILE A 8 -7.15 7.75 -10.40
CA ILE A 8 -5.82 7.61 -9.83
C ILE A 8 -5.75 8.27 -8.46
N TYR A 9 -6.29 9.49 -8.32
CA TYR A 9 -6.30 10.21 -7.06
C TYR A 9 -7.01 9.40 -5.96
N LYS A 10 -8.18 8.84 -6.27
CA LYS A 10 -8.93 7.96 -5.34
C LYS A 10 -8.18 6.67 -5.02
N LYS A 11 -7.50 6.06 -6.00
CA LYS A 11 -6.70 4.84 -5.77
C LYS A 11 -5.59 5.14 -4.75
N ILE A 12 -4.85 6.23 -4.94
CA ILE A 12 -3.78 6.63 -4.01
C ILE A 12 -4.34 6.92 -2.62
N GLU A 13 -5.43 7.70 -2.51
CA GLU A 13 -6.03 7.98 -1.20
C GLU A 13 -6.51 6.70 -0.50
N TYR A 14 -7.07 5.73 -1.24
CA TYR A 14 -7.45 4.44 -0.67
C TYR A 14 -6.26 3.73 -0.02
N TYR A 15 -5.13 3.64 -0.73
CA TYR A 15 -3.92 2.99 -0.22
C TYR A 15 -3.32 3.72 0.98
N LEU A 16 -3.28 5.06 0.96
CA LEU A 16 -2.83 5.86 2.12
C LEU A 16 -3.73 5.62 3.34
N TYR A 17 -5.05 5.62 3.16
CA TYR A 17 -6.01 5.38 4.24
C TYR A 17 -5.94 3.98 4.84
N HIS A 18 -5.70 2.97 4.00
CA HIS A 18 -5.71 1.56 4.41
C HIS A 18 -4.31 1.01 4.62
N TYR A 19 -3.27 1.86 4.66
CA TYR A 19 -1.88 1.46 4.78
C TYR A 19 -1.64 0.41 5.88
N HIS A 20 -2.09 0.68 7.11
CA HIS A 20 -1.90 -0.25 8.23
C HIS A 20 -2.66 -1.57 8.06
N GLN A 21 -3.83 -1.53 7.42
CA GLN A 21 -4.60 -2.74 7.14
C GLN A 21 -3.90 -3.58 6.09
N ILE A 22 -3.56 -2.99 4.93
CA ILE A 22 -2.91 -3.67 3.81
C ILE A 22 -1.56 -4.25 4.26
N ARG A 23 -0.80 -3.51 5.07
CA ARG A 23 0.47 -4.00 5.61
C ARG A 23 0.30 -5.27 6.46
N ARG A 24 -0.73 -5.31 7.32
CA ARG A 24 -1.04 -6.50 8.12
C ARG A 24 -1.50 -7.67 7.24
N GLU A 25 -2.34 -7.40 6.25
CA GLU A 25 -2.83 -8.42 5.32
C GLU A 25 -1.68 -9.06 4.54
N VAL A 26 -0.75 -8.25 3.99
CA VAL A 26 0.42 -8.73 3.26
C VAL A 26 1.32 -9.59 4.17
N GLU A 27 1.56 -9.13 5.41
CA GLU A 27 2.40 -9.87 6.36
C GLU A 27 1.76 -11.21 6.75
N GLN A 28 0.45 -11.21 7.04
CA GLN A 28 -0.30 -12.42 7.36
C GLN A 28 -0.31 -13.41 6.19
N GLU A 29 -0.61 -12.93 4.98
CA GLU A 29 -0.66 -13.78 3.79
C GLU A 29 0.70 -14.44 3.49
N LYS A 30 1.79 -13.68 3.65
CA LYS A 30 3.14 -14.25 3.54
C LYS A 30 3.41 -15.30 4.60
N GLN A 31 3.06 -15.02 5.85
CA GLN A 31 3.28 -15.94 6.95
C GLN A 31 2.47 -17.23 6.76
N ASP A 32 1.21 -17.13 6.34
CA ASP A 32 0.36 -18.27 6.03
C ASP A 32 0.96 -19.13 4.91
N ILE A 33 1.53 -18.52 3.86
CA ILE A 33 2.22 -19.27 2.80
C ILE A 33 3.47 -19.97 3.33
N ILE A 34 4.25 -19.31 4.20
CA ILE A 34 5.47 -19.86 4.79
C ILE A 34 5.15 -21.01 5.76
N GLU A 35 4.11 -20.86 6.58
CA GLU A 35 3.70 -21.82 7.60
C GLU A 35 2.87 -22.97 7.04
N ALA A 36 2.23 -22.80 5.87
CA ALA A 36 1.50 -23.87 5.20
C ALA A 36 2.40 -25.11 5.03
N GLY A 37 2.03 -26.19 5.72
CA GLY A 37 2.66 -27.50 5.60
C GLY A 37 2.44 -28.08 4.19
N GLY A 38 3.35 -28.95 3.74
CA GLY A 38 3.38 -29.50 2.37
C GLY A 38 2.26 -30.48 1.99
N ARG A 39 1.04 -30.33 2.53
CA ARG A 39 -0.12 -31.17 2.20
C ARG A 39 -1.19 -30.35 1.49
N ASP A 40 -0.92 -29.98 0.24
CA ASP A 40 -2.01 -29.83 -0.72
C ASP A 40 -2.46 -31.28 -1.04
N ILE A 41 -3.37 -31.84 -0.24
CA ILE A 41 -4.01 -33.14 -0.54
C ILE A 41 -4.91 -32.88 -1.74
N VAL A 42 -4.36 -33.06 -2.93
CA VAL A 42 -5.15 -33.12 -4.16
C VAL A 42 -5.85 -34.47 -4.15
N GLU A 43 -7.17 -34.43 -3.98
CA GLU A 43 -8.07 -35.58 -4.09
C GLU A 43 -8.10 -36.04 -5.56
N TRP A 44 -7.09 -36.77 -6.02
CA TRP A 44 -7.20 -37.56 -7.25
C TRP A 44 -6.17 -38.70 -7.28
N GLY A 45 -6.70 -39.92 -7.39
CA GLY A 45 -5.91 -41.14 -7.51
C GLY A 45 -5.15 -41.18 -8.83
N GLY A 46 -3.89 -41.58 -8.74
CA GLY A 46 -3.04 -41.81 -9.91
C GLY A 46 -1.59 -41.85 -9.47
N GLY A 47 -1.03 -43.05 -9.33
CA GLY A 47 0.34 -43.29 -8.91
C GLY A 47 1.34 -42.60 -9.84
N VAL A 48 1.77 -41.41 -9.45
CA VAL A 48 2.99 -40.76 -9.91
C VAL A 48 3.72 -40.36 -8.64
N SER A 49 4.98 -40.76 -8.51
CA SER A 49 5.85 -40.31 -7.41
C SER A 49 6.03 -38.80 -7.51
N TYR A 50 5.10 -38.05 -6.93
CA TYR A 50 5.12 -36.60 -6.90
C TYR A 50 6.14 -36.19 -5.85
N HIS A 51 7.39 -35.99 -6.28
CA HIS A 51 8.36 -35.25 -5.47
C HIS A 51 7.88 -33.81 -5.40
N SER A 52 7.07 -33.54 -4.38
CA SER A 52 6.62 -32.21 -4.05
C SER A 52 7.83 -31.43 -3.55
N ASP A 53 8.18 -30.36 -4.26
CA ASP A 53 9.09 -29.35 -3.75
C ASP A 53 8.24 -28.28 -3.04
N PRO A 54 8.04 -28.37 -1.72
CA PRO A 54 7.23 -27.41 -0.98
C PRO A 54 7.83 -26.00 -1.05
N THR A 55 9.14 -25.86 -1.26
CA THR A 55 9.81 -24.56 -1.40
C THR A 55 9.42 -23.90 -2.72
N ALA A 56 9.48 -24.65 -3.84
CA ALA A 56 9.05 -24.16 -5.14
C ALA A 56 7.57 -23.76 -5.13
N SER A 57 6.69 -24.58 -4.53
CA SER A 57 5.26 -24.28 -4.41
C SER A 57 4.99 -23.02 -3.58
N LYS A 58 5.74 -22.79 -2.50
CA LYS A 58 5.65 -21.56 -1.70
C LYS A 58 6.15 -20.34 -2.49
N ALA A 59 7.25 -20.48 -3.22
CA ALA A 59 7.79 -19.41 -4.06
C ALA A 59 6.77 -18.96 -5.12
N VAL A 60 6.05 -19.89 -5.76
CA VAL A 60 4.98 -19.57 -6.70
C VAL A 60 3.83 -18.82 -6.02
N LYS A 61 3.43 -19.22 -4.81
CA LYS A 61 2.39 -18.53 -4.03
C LYS A 61 2.82 -17.11 -3.61
N LEU A 62 4.09 -16.91 -3.25
CA LEU A 62 4.64 -15.59 -2.91
C LEU A 62 4.80 -14.68 -4.14
N ALA A 63 5.03 -15.24 -5.32
CA ALA A 63 5.17 -14.50 -6.57
C ALA A 63 3.82 -14.10 -7.22
N ARG A 64 2.71 -14.22 -6.49
CA ARG A 64 1.38 -13.86 -6.99
C ARG A 64 1.31 -12.36 -7.33
N PRO A 65 0.75 -11.98 -8.50
CA PRO A 65 0.75 -10.59 -8.95
C PRO A 65 0.07 -9.60 -8.00
N ASP A 66 -1.00 -10.02 -7.31
CA ASP A 66 -1.75 -9.19 -6.38
C ASP A 66 -0.96 -8.90 -5.09
N LEU A 67 -0.24 -9.90 -4.57
CA LEU A 67 0.65 -9.71 -3.41
C LEU A 67 1.79 -8.75 -3.77
N ILE A 68 2.41 -8.93 -4.93
CA ILE A 68 3.47 -8.05 -5.44
C ILE A 68 2.95 -6.62 -5.64
N GLU A 69 1.74 -6.43 -6.19
CA GLU A 69 1.14 -5.09 -6.33
C GLU A 69 0.95 -4.42 -4.97
N LYS A 70 0.43 -5.13 -3.96
CA LYS A 70 0.27 -4.60 -2.59
C LYS A 70 1.60 -4.21 -1.99
N GLU A 71 2.64 -5.04 -2.12
CA GLU A 71 3.99 -4.75 -1.62
C GLU A 71 4.57 -3.48 -2.24
N LYS A 72 4.43 -3.33 -3.55
CA LYS A 72 4.88 -2.12 -4.25
C LYS A 72 4.14 -0.89 -3.76
N TRP A 73 2.83 -0.97 -3.53
CA TRP A 73 2.08 0.13 -2.93
C TRP A 73 2.55 0.46 -1.51
N LEU A 74 2.84 -0.53 -0.69
CA LEU A 74 3.40 -0.32 0.65
C LEU A 74 4.74 0.41 0.57
N LYS A 75 5.65 -0.03 -0.31
CA LYS A 75 6.93 0.63 -0.56
C LYS A 75 6.74 2.10 -0.95
N VAL A 76 5.86 2.39 -1.91
CA VAL A 76 5.55 3.77 -2.35
C VAL A 76 5.06 4.65 -1.20
N ILE A 77 4.23 4.10 -0.31
CA ILE A 77 3.73 4.84 0.86
C ILE A 77 4.85 5.07 1.86
N GLU A 78 5.68 4.07 2.13
CA GLU A 78 6.83 4.19 3.04
C GLU A 78 7.82 5.26 2.55
N ASP A 79 8.14 5.26 1.26
CA ASP A 79 8.98 6.29 0.63
C ASP A 79 8.33 7.68 0.68
N THR A 80 7.00 7.76 0.55
CA THR A 80 6.24 9.01 0.75
C THR A 80 6.35 9.52 2.19
N ILE A 81 6.16 8.62 3.18
CA ILE A 81 6.26 8.96 4.60
C ILE A 81 7.66 9.47 4.91
N GLN A 82 8.69 8.77 4.43
CA GLN A 82 10.09 9.13 4.64
C GLN A 82 10.41 10.50 4.04
N HIS A 83 9.91 10.79 2.83
CA HIS A 83 10.13 12.07 2.16
C HIS A 83 9.56 13.27 2.96
N PHE A 84 8.37 13.12 3.53
CA PHE A 84 7.72 14.18 4.30
C PHE A 84 8.03 14.14 5.80
N GLN A 85 8.84 13.20 6.26
CA GLN A 85 9.16 13.04 7.67
C GLN A 85 9.79 14.32 8.24
N GLY A 86 9.32 14.74 9.42
CA GLY A 86 9.78 15.96 10.09
C GLY A 86 9.24 17.27 9.51
N THR A 87 8.41 17.23 8.46
CA THR A 87 7.77 18.43 7.89
C THR A 87 6.31 18.58 8.38
N GLU A 88 5.74 19.79 8.25
CA GLU A 88 4.32 20.03 8.53
C GLU A 88 3.39 19.21 7.61
N LYS A 89 3.81 18.95 6.37
CA LYS A 89 3.09 18.06 5.43
C LYS A 89 3.10 16.62 5.93
N GLY A 90 4.20 16.16 6.53
CA GLY A 90 4.28 14.86 7.18
C GLY A 90 3.31 14.75 8.37
N ARG A 91 3.16 15.82 9.16
CA ARG A 91 2.14 15.89 10.22
C ARG A 91 0.73 15.83 9.66
N LEU A 92 0.46 16.53 8.56
CA LEU A 92 -0.83 16.44 7.86
C LEU A 92 -1.10 15.03 7.33
N LEU A 93 -0.08 14.37 6.75
CA LEU A 93 -0.16 13.01 6.26
C LEU A 93 -0.56 12.05 7.40
N GLN A 94 0.17 12.09 8.52
CA GLN A 94 -0.13 11.29 9.71
C GLN A 94 -1.58 11.51 10.18
N LYS A 95 -1.95 12.77 10.44
CA LYS A 95 -3.27 13.12 10.99
C LYS A 95 -4.42 12.76 10.06
N LYS A 96 -4.23 12.94 8.76
CA LYS A 96 -5.29 12.69 7.76
C LYS A 96 -5.48 11.20 7.50
N TYR A 97 -4.40 10.48 7.25
CA TYR A 97 -4.50 9.12 6.70
C TYR A 97 -4.39 8.04 7.77
N PHE A 98 -3.61 8.27 8.84
CA PHE A 98 -3.39 7.25 9.88
C PHE A 98 -4.25 7.52 11.12
N ASP A 99 -4.32 8.77 11.57
CA ASP A 99 -5.19 9.15 12.69
C ASP A 99 -6.64 9.39 12.24
N GLN A 100 -6.86 9.48 10.92
CA GLN A 100 -8.17 9.65 10.27
C GLN A 100 -8.98 10.85 10.76
N LEU A 101 -8.29 11.93 11.15
CA LEU A 101 -8.93 13.14 11.64
C LEU A 101 -9.67 13.91 10.54
N GLY A 102 -10.71 14.62 10.95
CA GLY A 102 -11.47 15.51 10.07
C GLY A 102 -10.67 16.77 9.70
N GLU A 103 -10.92 17.30 8.50
CA GLU A 103 -10.25 18.50 7.96
C GLU A 103 -10.20 19.67 8.95
N ARG A 104 -11.34 20.03 9.54
CA ARG A 104 -11.43 21.17 10.47
C ARG A 104 -10.53 20.99 11.69
N HIS A 105 -10.48 19.78 12.23
CA HIS A 105 -9.64 19.46 13.38
C HIS A 105 -8.16 19.56 13.00
N ILE A 106 -7.77 19.02 11.84
CA ILE A 106 -6.40 19.10 11.34
C ILE A 106 -5.97 20.56 11.13
N CYS A 107 -6.85 21.39 10.54
CA CYS A 107 -6.56 22.81 10.33
C CYS A 107 -6.32 23.55 11.65
N GLN A 108 -7.12 23.25 12.68
CA GLN A 108 -6.97 23.83 14.01
C GLN A 108 -5.67 23.38 14.70
N GLU A 109 -5.37 22.07 14.68
CA GLU A 109 -4.17 21.52 15.32
C GLU A 109 -2.88 21.94 14.65
N LEU A 110 -2.87 22.06 13.32
CA LEU A 110 -1.69 22.48 12.56
C LEU A 110 -1.62 24.00 12.38
N HIS A 111 -2.60 24.75 12.88
CA HIS A 111 -2.72 26.19 12.71
C HIS A 111 -2.62 26.63 11.24
N ILE A 112 -3.29 25.91 10.34
CA ILE A 112 -3.29 26.19 8.90
C ILE A 112 -4.68 26.54 8.39
N GLU A 113 -4.72 27.33 7.32
CA GLU A 113 -5.95 27.59 6.60
C GLU A 113 -6.39 26.40 5.74
N ARG A 114 -7.69 26.35 5.46
CA ARG A 114 -8.31 25.32 4.60
C ARG A 114 -7.67 25.24 3.21
N ALA A 115 -7.28 26.38 2.63
CA ALA A 115 -6.60 26.41 1.34
C ALA A 115 -5.25 25.69 1.41
N THR A 116 -4.46 25.97 2.45
CA THR A 116 -3.18 25.32 2.72
C THR A 116 -3.34 23.81 2.92
N TYR A 117 -4.38 23.39 3.66
CA TYR A 117 -4.70 21.98 3.84
C TYR A 117 -4.88 21.25 2.49
N TYR A 118 -5.71 21.77 1.59
CA TYR A 118 -5.94 21.13 0.29
C TYR A 118 -4.70 21.17 -0.60
N ASN A 119 -3.92 22.26 -0.57
CA ASN A 119 -2.68 22.36 -1.33
C ASN A 119 -1.68 21.31 -0.86
N TRP A 120 -1.42 21.21 0.44
CA TRP A 120 -0.51 20.21 0.99
C TRP A 120 -0.98 18.78 0.75
N ARG A 121 -2.28 18.51 0.90
CA ARG A 121 -2.84 17.20 0.56
C ARG A 121 -2.62 16.85 -0.91
N ASN A 122 -2.84 17.80 -1.81
CA ASN A 122 -2.61 17.58 -3.24
C ASN A 122 -1.12 17.32 -3.54
N GLU A 123 -0.20 18.01 -2.86
CA GLU A 123 1.23 17.78 -3.02
C GLU A 123 1.65 16.39 -2.54
N ILE A 124 1.11 15.93 -1.40
CA ILE A 124 1.35 14.58 -0.90
C ILE A 124 0.87 13.54 -1.92
N VAL A 125 -0.39 13.64 -2.36
CA VAL A 125 -0.97 12.70 -3.33
C VAL A 125 -0.22 12.74 -4.66
N LEU A 126 0.21 13.91 -5.11
CA LEU A 126 1.01 14.06 -6.33
C LEU A 126 2.37 13.36 -6.20
N TYR A 127 3.09 13.59 -5.09
CA TYR A 127 4.37 12.94 -4.86
C TYR A 127 4.22 11.41 -4.82
N THR A 128 3.21 10.90 -4.12
CA THR A 128 2.89 9.47 -4.11
C THR A 128 2.55 8.95 -5.51
N ALA A 129 1.84 9.73 -6.33
CA ALA A 129 1.57 9.36 -7.72
C ALA A 129 2.85 9.20 -8.54
N LEU A 130 3.82 10.11 -8.38
CA LEU A 130 5.11 10.05 -9.08
C LEU A 130 5.87 8.77 -8.72
N LEU A 131 5.93 8.43 -7.43
CA LEU A 131 6.55 7.18 -6.97
C LEU A 131 5.81 5.93 -7.50
N ALA A 132 4.47 5.95 -7.49
CA ALA A 132 3.68 4.86 -8.04
C ALA A 132 3.86 4.68 -9.56
N VAL A 133 4.09 5.76 -10.31
CA VAL A 133 4.48 5.67 -11.73
C VAL A 133 5.87 5.04 -11.88
N GLN A 134 6.85 5.41 -11.04
CA GLN A 134 8.18 4.82 -11.06
C GLN A 134 8.16 3.31 -10.78
N GLU A 135 7.29 2.84 -9.87
CA GLU A 135 7.11 1.42 -9.55
C GLU A 135 6.24 0.65 -10.57
N GLY A 136 5.71 1.35 -11.58
CA GLY A 136 4.86 0.79 -12.64
C GLY A 136 3.43 0.46 -12.21
N LEU A 137 2.97 1.01 -11.08
CA LEU A 137 1.63 0.81 -10.52
C LEU A 137 0.55 1.66 -11.21
N ILE A 138 0.96 2.78 -11.79
CA ILE A 138 0.12 3.70 -12.55
C ILE A 138 0.72 3.87 -13.93
N LYS A 139 -0.14 3.82 -14.96
CA LYS A 139 0.20 4.18 -16.33
C LYS A 139 -0.37 5.56 -16.62
N VAL A 140 0.44 6.44 -17.17
CA VAL A 140 0.10 7.82 -17.56
C VAL A 140 0.19 7.94 -19.07
#